data_AF-A0A2P6Q335-F1
#
_entry.id   AF-A0A2P6Q335-F1
#
_cell.length_a   1.000
_cell.length_b   1.000
_cell.length_c   1.000
_cell.angle_alpha   90.00
_cell.angle_beta   90.00
_cell.angle_gamma   90.00
#
_symmetry.space_group_name_H-M   'P 1'
#
loop_
_entity.id
_entity.type
_entity.pdbx_description
1 polymer ?
#
loop_
_entity_poly.entity_id
_entity_poly.type
_entity_poly.pdbx_seq_one_letter_code
_entity_poly.pdbx_strand_id
1 'polypeptide(L)'
;MHLSLTVLKTVSLYFFLKNLKTVSCNCYLQHILFQIRFKLSKLVKGIEAQDSSPLAQTQSKMFLLQGHTHFLSHSFNVKPKTPATPPKTMSFCRLLRRAFSTATTQPKPTTAKSIRAISADLDRERNLKRLVKKFKESSELYRFRTKTPIYEETVRRLTNAKRFRAIEEILEDQKKYPDFSDEGFAVRILSLYGKAGMFENAQKVFDEMPERNCGRTVLSFNALLGSCVNSNKFDMVEKIFGEVPEKLSIEPDLVSYNTVIKAFCKMGSFDSAVSVVDVMEKKGVKPDVITFNTILDCLYGNKRFLDAEKIWGQMVEKNVVPNIRSYNAKLLGFALEKRSVEGAQLVEELRNIGVKPDVFTFNALIKGFVNEGNLGEAKRWYGEIEKSSCAPDKWTFETLVSFVCEKDDVEFAFELCKDIFQRRRLVSAALLQPVVDGLVKASMIEEAKELVKLGNANNYRRFNLKLTSDK
;
A
#
# COMPACT_ATOMS: atom_id res chain seq x y z
N MET A 1 25.60 -47.19 0.42
CA MET A 1 25.25 -45.94 -0.28
C MET A 1 24.19 -46.22 -1.34
N HIS A 2 22.91 -46.15 -0.98
CA HIS A 2 21.83 -46.00 -1.95
C HIS A 2 21.10 -44.72 -1.59
N LEU A 3 21.57 -43.57 -2.11
CA LEU A 3 20.67 -42.43 -2.26
C LEU A 3 19.52 -42.93 -3.12
N SER A 4 18.32 -42.96 -2.56
CA SER A 4 17.16 -43.48 -3.28
C SER A 4 17.01 -42.70 -4.59
N LEU A 5 16.64 -43.40 -5.67
CA LEU A 5 16.42 -42.81 -6.99
C LEU A 5 15.50 -41.57 -6.92
N THR A 6 14.64 -41.52 -5.90
CA THR A 6 13.76 -40.40 -5.55
C THR A 6 14.52 -39.13 -5.14
N VAL A 7 15.57 -39.25 -4.31
CA VAL A 7 16.39 -38.10 -3.88
C VAL A 7 17.14 -37.51 -5.06
N LEU A 8 17.76 -38.35 -5.89
CA LEU A 8 18.46 -37.92 -7.11
C LEU A 8 17.50 -37.23 -8.10
N LYS A 9 16.29 -37.76 -8.29
CA LYS A 9 15.26 -37.12 -9.13
C LYS A 9 14.81 -35.77 -8.58
N THR A 10 14.71 -35.64 -7.26
CA THR A 10 14.26 -34.40 -6.60
C THR A 10 15.33 -33.31 -6.70
N VAL A 11 16.61 -33.66 -6.47
CA VAL A 11 17.74 -32.74 -6.63
C VAL A 11 17.90 -32.32 -8.08
N SER A 12 17.79 -33.26 -9.04
CA SER A 12 17.84 -32.96 -10.47
C SER A 12 16.70 -32.04 -10.92
N LEU A 13 15.47 -32.28 -10.46
CA LEU A 13 14.32 -31.42 -10.72
C LEU A 13 14.50 -30.01 -10.13
N TYR A 14 15.07 -29.90 -8.92
CA TYR A 14 15.37 -28.60 -8.30
C TYR A 14 16.36 -27.79 -9.15
N PHE A 15 17.47 -28.39 -9.59
CA PHE A 15 18.45 -27.69 -10.44
C PHE A 15 17.91 -27.37 -11.84
N PHE A 16 17.10 -28.25 -12.42
CA PHE A 16 16.38 -27.98 -13.68
C PHE A 16 15.45 -26.76 -13.55
N LEU A 17 14.65 -26.72 -12.48
CA LEU A 17 13.76 -25.60 -12.20
C LEU A 17 14.52 -24.32 -11.84
N LYS A 18 15.71 -24.41 -11.22
CA LYS A 18 16.58 -23.26 -10.91
C LYS A 18 17.16 -22.63 -12.18
N ASN A 19 17.54 -23.44 -13.18
CA ASN A 19 18.19 -23.01 -14.41
C ASN A 19 17.23 -22.66 -15.56
N LEU A 20 15.94 -22.93 -15.43
CA LEU A 20 14.91 -22.40 -16.32
C LEU A 20 14.91 -20.86 -16.25
N LYS A 21 15.61 -20.22 -17.20
CA LYS A 21 15.44 -18.79 -17.51
C LYS A 21 13.96 -18.55 -17.78
N THR A 22 13.41 -17.49 -17.18
CA THR A 22 12.01 -17.07 -17.28
C THR A 22 11.60 -16.86 -18.74
N VAL A 23 11.01 -17.88 -19.37
CA VAL A 23 10.41 -17.79 -20.72
C VAL A 23 8.89 -17.51 -20.65
N SER A 24 8.29 -17.44 -19.45
CA SER A 24 6.83 -17.23 -19.30
C SER A 24 6.47 -15.83 -18.80
N CYS A 25 5.73 -15.08 -19.61
CA CYS A 25 5.07 -13.80 -19.26
C CYS A 25 3.76 -13.98 -18.46
N ASN A 26 3.42 -15.20 -18.01
CA ASN A 26 2.19 -15.45 -17.27
C ASN A 26 2.45 -15.48 -15.74
N CYS A 27 1.97 -14.45 -15.03
CA CYS A 27 2.12 -14.28 -13.57
C CYS A 27 1.63 -15.50 -12.76
N TYR A 28 0.63 -16.23 -13.25
CA TYR A 28 0.09 -17.41 -12.57
C TYR A 28 1.08 -18.59 -12.62
N LEU A 29 1.74 -18.81 -13.76
CA LEU A 29 2.79 -19.81 -13.89
C LEU A 29 4.04 -19.43 -13.07
N GLN A 30 4.38 -18.15 -13.01
CA GLN A 30 5.50 -17.68 -12.16
C GLN A 30 5.23 -17.96 -10.68
N HIS A 31 3.99 -17.77 -10.23
CA HIS A 31 3.58 -18.08 -8.86
C HIS A 31 3.64 -19.59 -8.55
N ILE A 32 3.18 -20.45 -9.47
CA ILE A 32 3.28 -21.91 -9.30
C ILE A 32 4.74 -22.36 -9.26
N LEU A 33 5.59 -21.86 -10.17
CA LEU A 33 7.02 -22.16 -10.20
C LEU A 33 7.73 -21.70 -8.92
N PHE A 34 7.34 -20.55 -8.37
CA PHE A 34 7.82 -20.06 -7.08
C PHE A 34 7.47 -21.02 -5.94
N GLN A 35 6.21 -21.46 -5.84
CA GLN A 35 5.76 -22.41 -4.81
C GLN A 35 6.51 -23.75 -4.88
N ILE A 36 6.76 -24.25 -6.10
CA ILE A 36 7.52 -25.49 -6.31
C ILE A 36 8.99 -25.30 -5.91
N ARG A 37 9.63 -24.20 -6.31
CA ARG A 37 11.03 -23.89 -5.93
C ARG A 37 11.19 -23.74 -4.41
N PHE A 38 10.24 -23.09 -3.75
CA PHE A 38 10.27 -22.89 -2.30
C PHE A 38 10.18 -24.21 -1.54
N LYS A 39 9.25 -25.09 -1.93
CA LYS A 39 9.12 -26.44 -1.32
C LYS A 39 10.34 -27.31 -1.57
N LEU A 40 10.88 -27.31 -2.80
CA LEU A 40 12.08 -28.09 -3.13
C LEU A 40 13.33 -27.59 -2.40
N SER A 41 13.48 -26.26 -2.21
CA SER A 41 14.59 -25.67 -1.44
C SER A 41 14.60 -26.15 0.02
N LYS A 42 13.43 -26.19 0.68
CA LYS A 42 13.33 -26.74 2.05
C LYS A 42 13.69 -28.23 2.10
N LEU A 43 13.27 -29.00 1.10
CA LEU A 43 13.55 -30.43 1.03
C LEU A 43 15.04 -30.72 0.82
N VAL A 44 15.69 -29.97 -0.09
CA VAL A 44 17.13 -30.09 -0.37
C VAL A 44 17.96 -29.70 0.86
N LYS A 45 17.63 -28.59 1.55
CA LYS A 45 18.31 -28.21 2.80
C LYS A 45 18.15 -29.24 3.91
N GLY A 46 16.99 -29.91 3.98
CA GLY A 46 16.76 -31.02 4.91
C GLY A 46 17.60 -32.26 4.60
N ILE A 47 17.84 -32.55 3.32
CA ILE A 47 18.68 -33.67 2.87
C ILE A 47 20.17 -33.35 3.07
N GLU A 48 20.61 -32.12 2.76
CA GLU A 48 22.00 -31.68 2.98
C GLU A 48 22.39 -31.65 4.46
N ALA A 49 21.44 -31.41 5.37
CA ALA A 49 21.66 -31.46 6.81
C ALA A 49 21.84 -32.90 7.36
N GLN A 50 21.50 -33.93 6.58
CA GLN A 50 21.55 -35.34 7.02
C GLN A 50 22.75 -36.12 6.49
N ASP A 51 23.52 -35.61 5.51
CA ASP A 51 24.55 -36.39 4.82
C ASP A 51 25.87 -35.59 4.68
N SER A 52 26.88 -35.93 5.50
CA SER A 52 28.15 -35.19 5.64
C SER A 52 29.34 -35.81 4.88
N SER A 53 29.11 -36.60 3.83
CA SER A 53 30.22 -37.26 3.11
C SER A 53 30.75 -36.48 1.88
N PRO A 54 32.09 -36.40 1.69
CA PRO A 54 32.71 -35.70 0.54
C PRO A 54 32.40 -36.28 -0.85
N LEU A 55 31.93 -37.53 -0.92
CA LEU A 55 31.69 -38.25 -2.18
C LEU A 55 30.41 -37.75 -2.90
N ALA A 56 29.42 -37.26 -2.14
CA ALA A 56 28.17 -36.72 -2.69
C ALA A 56 28.37 -35.39 -3.44
N GLN A 57 29.33 -34.56 -2.99
CA GLN A 57 29.66 -33.29 -3.64
C GLN A 57 30.38 -33.49 -4.99
N THR A 58 31.13 -34.58 -5.15
CA THR A 58 31.84 -34.91 -6.40
C THR A 58 30.92 -35.55 -7.44
N GLN A 59 29.99 -36.43 -7.03
CA GLN A 59 29.01 -37.04 -7.94
C GLN A 59 27.99 -36.04 -8.49
N SER A 60 27.59 -35.04 -7.69
CA SER A 60 26.68 -33.96 -8.12
C SER A 60 27.32 -33.06 -9.19
N LYS A 61 28.64 -32.82 -9.12
CA LYS A 61 29.40 -32.08 -10.14
C LYS A 61 29.62 -32.87 -11.43
N MET A 62 29.75 -34.20 -11.38
CA MET A 62 29.95 -35.04 -12.57
C MET A 62 28.68 -35.16 -13.43
N PHE A 63 27.49 -35.22 -12.80
CA PHE A 63 26.21 -35.28 -13.52
C PHE A 63 25.85 -33.95 -14.23
N LEU A 64 26.35 -32.81 -13.74
CA LEU A 64 26.18 -31.50 -14.38
C LEU A 64 26.89 -31.39 -15.75
N LEU A 65 27.96 -32.15 -15.97
CA LEU A 65 28.71 -32.14 -17.23
C LEU A 65 28.10 -33.05 -18.31
N GLN A 66 27.44 -34.15 -17.94
CA GLN A 66 26.81 -35.06 -18.90
C GLN A 66 25.42 -34.61 -19.38
N GLY A 67 24.74 -33.71 -18.64
CA GLY A 67 23.49 -33.07 -19.11
C GLY A 67 23.71 -32.02 -20.20
N HIS A 68 24.95 -31.55 -20.41
CA HIS A 68 25.28 -30.48 -21.34
C HIS A 68 25.52 -30.94 -22.79
N THR A 69 25.68 -32.24 -23.05
CA THR A 69 26.11 -32.75 -24.36
C THR A 69 25.03 -33.44 -25.19
N HIS A 70 23.80 -33.59 -24.70
CA HIS A 70 22.74 -34.33 -25.42
C HIS A 70 21.55 -33.50 -25.93
N PHE A 71 21.62 -32.16 -25.92
CA PHE A 71 20.46 -31.32 -26.30
C PHE A 71 20.75 -30.23 -27.36
N LEU A 72 21.75 -30.46 -28.24
CA LEU A 72 22.02 -29.59 -29.40
C LEU A 72 21.76 -30.23 -30.76
N SER A 73 21.05 -31.36 -30.82
CA SER A 73 20.67 -31.97 -32.09
C SER A 73 19.25 -32.52 -32.02
N HIS A 74 18.23 -31.65 -32.13
CA HIS A 74 16.91 -31.95 -32.72
C HIS A 74 16.11 -30.64 -32.81
N SER A 75 16.55 -29.75 -33.69
CA SER A 75 15.76 -28.59 -34.14
C SER A 75 14.71 -29.06 -35.14
N PHE A 76 13.53 -29.46 -34.67
CA PHE A 76 12.36 -29.63 -35.53
C PHE A 76 11.56 -28.33 -35.61
N ASN A 77 11.88 -27.59 -36.67
CA ASN A 77 11.04 -26.75 -37.51
C ASN A 77 9.51 -26.77 -37.19
N VAL A 78 9.02 -25.76 -36.48
CA VAL A 78 7.59 -25.39 -36.49
C VAL A 78 7.50 -23.88 -36.72
N LYS A 79 7.11 -23.49 -37.94
CA LYS A 79 6.79 -22.11 -38.32
C LYS A 79 5.57 -21.61 -37.52
N PRO A 80 5.56 -20.38 -36.98
CA PRO A 80 4.33 -19.76 -36.52
C PRO A 80 3.52 -19.27 -37.73
N LYS A 81 2.36 -19.88 -37.98
CA LYS A 81 1.30 -19.30 -38.82
C LYS A 81 0.66 -18.13 -38.07
N THR A 82 0.62 -16.98 -38.72
CA THR A 82 -0.15 -15.79 -38.32
C THR A 82 -1.65 -16.10 -38.24
N PRO A 83 -2.41 -15.61 -37.25
CA PRO A 83 -3.86 -15.55 -37.36
C PRO A 83 -4.26 -14.28 -38.11
N ALA A 84 -4.97 -14.47 -39.23
CA ALA A 84 -5.61 -13.44 -40.01
C ALA A 84 -6.75 -12.76 -39.22
N THR A 85 -6.89 -11.45 -39.42
CA THR A 85 -7.99 -10.60 -38.94
C THR A 85 -9.34 -11.01 -39.57
N PRO A 86 -10.45 -11.07 -38.81
CA PRO A 86 -11.78 -11.24 -39.40
C PRO A 86 -12.35 -9.89 -39.88
N PRO A 87 -13.21 -9.88 -40.93
CA PRO A 87 -13.84 -8.65 -41.41
C PRO A 87 -14.92 -8.16 -40.44
N LYS A 88 -15.09 -6.83 -40.37
CA LYS A 88 -16.09 -6.13 -39.55
C LYS A 88 -17.50 -6.44 -40.06
N THR A 89 -18.22 -7.36 -39.42
CA THR A 89 -19.67 -7.50 -39.58
C THR A 89 -20.38 -6.43 -38.74
N MET A 90 -21.08 -5.51 -39.40
CA MET A 90 -22.00 -4.58 -38.74
C MET A 90 -23.13 -5.35 -38.05
N SER A 91 -23.31 -5.11 -36.75
CA SER A 91 -24.43 -5.65 -35.97
C SER A 91 -25.78 -5.18 -36.53
N PHE A 92 -26.64 -6.15 -36.87
CA PHE A 92 -28.02 -6.01 -37.34
C PHE A 92 -28.88 -5.08 -36.45
N CYS A 93 -28.55 -4.94 -35.15
CA CYS A 93 -29.22 -4.03 -34.22
C CYS A 93 -29.04 -2.52 -34.51
N ARG A 94 -28.05 -2.11 -35.33
CA ARG A 94 -27.88 -0.69 -35.72
C ARG A 94 -28.73 -0.28 -36.92
N LEU A 95 -29.12 -1.23 -37.77
CA LEU A 95 -29.98 -0.97 -38.93
C LEU A 95 -31.44 -0.77 -38.51
N LEU A 96 -31.93 -1.50 -37.50
CA LEU A 96 -33.30 -1.37 -37.01
C LEU A 96 -33.57 -0.07 -36.24
N ARG A 97 -32.55 0.57 -35.65
CA ARG A 97 -32.71 1.87 -34.96
C ARG A 97 -32.87 3.04 -35.93
N ARG A 98 -32.56 2.87 -37.22
CA ARG A 98 -32.74 3.89 -38.27
C ARG A 98 -34.08 3.79 -39.01
N ALA A 99 -34.81 2.68 -38.90
CA ALA A 99 -36.05 2.47 -39.63
C ALA A 99 -37.34 2.90 -38.89
N PHE A 100 -37.27 3.13 -37.56
CA PHE A 100 -38.43 3.55 -36.76
C PHE A 100 -38.10 4.77 -35.87
N SER A 101 -37.73 5.88 -36.50
CA SER A 101 -37.67 7.19 -35.84
C SER A 101 -38.63 8.15 -36.54
N THR A 102 -39.93 7.98 -36.32
CA THR A 102 -40.91 9.04 -36.56
C THR A 102 -40.61 10.19 -35.61
N ALA A 103 -40.49 11.38 -36.19
CA ALA A 103 -40.18 12.62 -35.52
C ALA A 103 -41.18 12.92 -34.38
N THR A 104 -40.67 12.95 -33.16
CA THR A 104 -41.23 13.79 -32.09
C THR A 104 -40.12 14.74 -31.66
N THR A 105 -40.32 16.02 -31.97
CA THR A 105 -39.47 17.15 -31.60
C THR A 105 -39.42 17.28 -30.08
N GLN A 106 -38.46 16.59 -29.45
CA GLN A 106 -38.01 16.89 -28.10
C GLN A 106 -37.10 18.13 -28.14
N PRO A 107 -37.24 19.09 -27.19
CA PRO A 107 -36.34 20.24 -27.13
C PRO A 107 -34.90 19.77 -26.87
N LYS A 108 -33.94 20.35 -27.61
CA LYS A 108 -32.50 20.11 -27.48
C LYS A 108 -32.07 20.20 -26.00
N PRO A 109 -31.38 19.19 -25.43
CA PRO A 109 -30.77 19.35 -24.11
C PRO A 109 -29.64 20.36 -24.22
N THR A 110 -29.67 21.35 -23.32
CA THR A 110 -28.52 22.19 -22.98
C THR A 110 -27.28 21.33 -22.76
N THR A 111 -26.12 21.82 -23.19
CA THR A 111 -24.82 21.13 -23.16
C THR A 111 -24.49 20.63 -21.74
N ALA A 112 -24.82 19.37 -21.44
CA ALA A 112 -24.52 18.77 -20.15
C ALA A 112 -23.01 18.74 -19.94
N LYS A 113 -22.51 19.49 -18.95
CA LYS A 113 -21.09 19.50 -18.58
C LYS A 113 -20.64 18.06 -18.31
N SER A 114 -19.52 17.67 -18.92
CA SER A 114 -18.89 16.38 -18.64
C SER A 114 -18.51 16.28 -17.17
N ILE A 115 -18.63 15.09 -16.57
CA ILE A 115 -18.24 14.83 -15.17
C ILE A 115 -16.79 15.24 -14.90
N ARG A 116 -15.90 15.10 -15.90
CA ARG A 116 -14.50 15.56 -15.80
C ARG A 116 -14.40 17.08 -15.62
N ALA A 117 -15.24 17.83 -16.32
CA ALA A 117 -15.29 19.28 -16.19
C ALA A 117 -15.86 19.71 -14.83
N ILE A 118 -16.86 18.99 -14.32
CA ILE A 118 -17.42 19.23 -12.98
C ILE A 118 -16.37 18.96 -11.90
N SER A 119 -15.68 17.81 -11.96
CA SER A 119 -14.59 17.49 -11.01
C SER A 119 -13.53 18.58 -11.02
N ALA A 120 -13.04 18.98 -12.20
CA ALA A 120 -12.02 20.01 -12.32
C ALA A 120 -12.48 21.39 -11.80
N ASP A 121 -13.76 21.74 -11.96
CA ASP A 121 -14.32 22.98 -11.41
C ASP A 121 -14.41 22.94 -9.88
N LEU A 122 -14.82 21.82 -9.30
CA LEU A 122 -14.81 21.62 -7.84
C LEU A 122 -13.39 21.67 -7.29
N ASP A 123 -12.45 20.98 -7.92
CA ASP A 123 -11.04 20.90 -7.49
C ASP A 123 -10.37 22.30 -7.47
N ARG A 124 -10.69 23.16 -8.44
CA ARG A 124 -10.15 24.53 -8.52
C ARG A 124 -10.84 25.53 -7.58
N GLU A 125 -12.02 25.22 -7.07
CA GLU A 125 -12.81 26.16 -6.25
C GLU A 125 -12.20 26.36 -4.86
N ARG A 126 -11.52 27.48 -4.63
CA ARG A 126 -10.85 27.77 -3.35
C ARG A 126 -11.83 28.21 -2.25
N ASN A 127 -12.98 28.77 -2.61
CA ASN A 127 -13.95 29.22 -1.63
C ASN A 127 -14.81 28.04 -1.15
N LEU A 128 -14.62 27.62 0.09
CA LEU A 128 -15.29 26.42 0.63
C LEU A 128 -16.82 26.53 0.69
N LYS A 129 -17.39 27.73 0.87
CA LYS A 129 -18.85 27.92 0.82
C LYS A 129 -19.39 27.73 -0.59
N ARG A 130 -18.68 28.27 -1.58
CA ARG A 130 -19.03 28.09 -2.99
C ARG A 130 -18.83 26.65 -3.45
N LEU A 131 -17.81 25.97 -2.93
CA LEU A 131 -17.56 24.55 -3.15
C LEU A 131 -18.77 23.70 -2.72
N VAL A 132 -19.28 23.92 -1.50
CA VAL A 132 -20.48 23.24 -0.98
C VAL A 132 -21.68 23.46 -1.90
N LYS A 133 -21.94 24.71 -2.30
CA LYS A 133 -23.03 25.06 -3.21
C LYS A 133 -22.90 24.32 -4.56
N LYS A 134 -21.74 24.41 -5.20
CA LYS A 134 -21.46 23.73 -6.48
C LYS A 134 -21.57 22.20 -6.37
N PHE A 135 -21.14 21.63 -5.25
CA PHE A 135 -21.25 20.20 -4.99
C PHE A 135 -22.71 19.74 -4.94
N LYS A 136 -23.57 20.46 -4.23
CA LYS A 136 -25.01 20.18 -4.15
C LYS A 136 -25.69 20.33 -5.52
N GLU A 137 -25.41 21.42 -6.24
CA GLU A 137 -25.90 21.61 -7.62
C GLU A 137 -25.46 20.46 -8.55
N SER A 138 -24.23 19.98 -8.41
CA SER A 138 -23.71 18.86 -9.19
C SER A 138 -24.33 17.51 -8.78
N SER A 139 -24.75 17.39 -7.51
CA SER A 139 -25.34 16.16 -6.95
C SER A 139 -26.72 15.85 -7.55
N GLU A 140 -27.39 16.82 -8.17
CA GLU A 140 -28.64 16.58 -8.93
C GLU A 140 -28.43 15.60 -10.11
N LEU A 141 -27.21 15.53 -10.65
CA LEU A 141 -26.86 14.59 -11.71
C LEU A 141 -26.53 13.20 -11.15
N TYR A 142 -27.33 12.19 -11.49
CA TYR A 142 -27.06 10.78 -11.12
C TYR A 142 -25.63 10.33 -11.45
N ARG A 143 -25.11 10.69 -12.63
CA ARG A 143 -23.74 10.33 -13.04
C ARG A 143 -22.66 10.90 -12.12
N PHE A 144 -22.90 12.05 -11.50
CA PHE A 144 -22.01 12.64 -10.51
C PHE A 144 -22.05 11.82 -9.21
N ARG A 145 -23.26 11.48 -8.76
CA ARG A 145 -23.48 10.68 -7.55
C ARG A 145 -22.79 9.32 -7.56
N THR A 146 -22.52 8.73 -8.73
CA THR A 146 -21.74 7.48 -8.83
C THR A 146 -20.22 7.64 -8.62
N LYS A 147 -19.69 8.86 -8.46
CA LYS A 147 -18.24 9.13 -8.44
C LYS A 147 -17.69 9.34 -7.03
N THR A 148 -17.44 8.24 -6.34
CA THR A 148 -16.82 8.22 -5.00
C THR A 148 -15.57 9.11 -4.86
N PRO A 149 -14.62 9.16 -5.81
CA PRO A 149 -13.41 9.99 -5.65
C PRO A 149 -13.71 11.49 -5.46
N ILE A 150 -14.78 12.00 -6.08
CA ILE A 150 -15.16 13.42 -5.95
C ILE A 150 -15.68 13.70 -4.53
N TYR A 151 -16.44 12.77 -3.95
CA TYR A 151 -16.92 12.88 -2.58
C TYR A 151 -15.76 12.84 -1.60
N GLU A 152 -14.86 11.87 -1.75
CA GLU A 152 -13.69 11.71 -0.88
C GLU A 152 -12.79 12.94 -0.91
N GLU A 153 -12.48 13.48 -2.08
CA GLU A 153 -11.67 14.68 -2.21
C GLU A 153 -12.35 15.91 -1.59
N THR A 154 -13.66 16.08 -1.84
CA THR A 154 -14.42 17.20 -1.26
C THR A 154 -14.47 17.12 0.26
N VAL A 155 -14.81 15.96 0.82
CA VAL A 155 -14.85 15.74 2.28
C VAL A 155 -13.47 15.89 2.89
N ARG A 156 -12.41 15.37 2.25
CA ARG A 156 -11.02 15.56 2.71
C ARG A 156 -10.63 17.03 2.77
N ARG A 157 -10.97 17.82 1.75
CA ARG A 157 -10.70 19.27 1.73
C ARG A 157 -11.44 20.01 2.84
N LEU A 158 -12.71 19.69 3.07
CA LEU A 158 -13.50 20.28 4.15
C LEU A 158 -13.00 19.86 5.55
N THR A 159 -12.57 18.60 5.69
CA THR A 159 -11.99 18.06 6.94
C THR A 159 -10.68 18.77 7.28
N ASN A 160 -9.78 18.92 6.30
CA ASN A 160 -8.52 19.66 6.48
C ASN A 160 -8.75 21.13 6.86
N ALA A 161 -9.85 21.72 6.38
CA ALA A 161 -10.26 23.07 6.73
C ALA A 161 -11.13 23.14 8.01
N LYS A 162 -11.33 22.02 8.71
CA LYS A 162 -12.17 21.88 9.93
C LYS A 162 -13.59 22.41 9.76
N ARG A 163 -14.18 22.24 8.56
CA ARG A 163 -15.54 22.71 8.22
C ARG A 163 -16.58 21.59 8.40
N PHE A 164 -16.71 21.05 9.61
CA PHE A 164 -17.59 19.89 9.89
C PHE A 164 -19.07 20.14 9.55
N ARG A 165 -19.60 21.34 9.83
CA ARG A 165 -20.97 21.71 9.42
C ARG A 165 -21.21 21.65 7.92
N ALA A 166 -20.19 21.97 7.11
CA ALA A 166 -20.29 21.89 5.66
C ALA A 166 -20.24 20.45 5.16
N ILE A 167 -19.52 19.56 5.86
CA ILE A 167 -19.50 18.12 5.57
C ILE A 167 -20.88 17.54 5.84
N GLU A 168 -21.46 17.84 7.00
CA GLU A 168 -22.82 17.47 7.33
C GLU A 168 -23.81 17.99 6.28
N GLU A 169 -23.72 19.27 5.88
CA GLU A 169 -24.60 19.83 4.86
C GLU A 169 -24.55 19.06 3.53
N ILE A 170 -23.36 18.77 3.00
CA ILE A 170 -23.25 18.09 1.71
C ILE A 170 -23.68 16.63 1.78
N LEU A 171 -23.40 15.93 2.89
CA LEU A 171 -23.69 14.50 3.05
C LEU A 171 -25.15 14.26 3.41
N GLU A 172 -25.76 15.13 4.22
CA GLU A 172 -27.19 15.05 4.53
C GLU A 172 -28.05 15.33 3.31
N ASP A 173 -27.64 16.28 2.45
CA ASP A 173 -28.29 16.55 1.16
C ASP A 173 -28.31 15.31 0.25
N GLN A 174 -27.37 14.37 0.40
CA GLN A 174 -27.35 13.15 -0.41
C GLN A 174 -28.47 12.18 -0.05
N LYS A 175 -28.98 12.23 1.18
CA LYS A 175 -30.01 11.30 1.66
C LYS A 175 -31.36 11.51 0.98
N LYS A 176 -31.58 12.66 0.31
CA LYS A 176 -32.82 12.95 -0.43
C LYS A 176 -32.93 12.17 -1.75
N TYR A 177 -31.81 11.66 -2.27
CA TYR A 177 -31.80 10.98 -3.56
C TYR A 177 -32.22 9.50 -3.42
N PRO A 178 -32.91 8.94 -4.43
CA PRO A 178 -33.35 7.53 -4.40
C PRO A 178 -32.21 6.52 -4.26
N ASP A 179 -31.00 6.93 -4.66
CA ASP A 179 -29.77 6.14 -4.54
C ASP A 179 -29.48 5.69 -3.11
N PHE A 180 -30.01 6.35 -2.08
CA PHE A 180 -29.81 5.93 -0.68
C PHE A 180 -30.36 4.53 -0.37
N SER A 181 -31.34 4.05 -1.13
CA SER A 181 -31.83 2.67 -1.01
C SER A 181 -30.77 1.62 -1.38
N ASP A 182 -29.76 2.00 -2.19
CA ASP A 182 -28.59 1.17 -2.49
C ASP A 182 -27.61 1.17 -1.29
N GLU A 183 -27.30 -0.02 -0.78
CA GLU A 183 -26.40 -0.16 0.36
C GLU A 183 -25.01 0.44 0.07
N GLY A 184 -24.48 0.29 -1.14
CA GLY A 184 -23.19 0.86 -1.52
C GLY A 184 -23.16 2.39 -1.42
N PHE A 185 -24.25 3.05 -1.81
CA PHE A 185 -24.41 4.49 -1.68
C PHE A 185 -24.46 4.93 -0.20
N ALA A 186 -25.28 4.25 0.62
CA ALA A 186 -25.40 4.54 2.06
C ALA A 186 -24.07 4.29 2.80
N VAL A 187 -23.42 3.17 2.54
CA VAL A 187 -22.11 2.77 3.09
C VAL A 187 -21.03 3.79 2.76
N ARG A 188 -21.07 4.36 1.56
CA ARG A 188 -20.15 5.44 1.20
C ARG A 188 -20.37 6.69 2.04
N ILE A 189 -21.63 7.12 2.24
CA ILE A 189 -21.93 8.29 3.10
C ILE A 189 -21.44 8.03 4.53
N LEU A 190 -21.74 6.85 5.07
CA LEU A 190 -21.27 6.40 6.38
C LEU A 190 -19.75 6.46 6.48
N SER A 191 -19.05 5.89 5.49
CA SER A 191 -17.58 5.86 5.42
C SER A 191 -16.98 7.27 5.30
N LEU A 192 -17.66 8.20 4.60
CA LEU A 192 -17.21 9.58 4.45
C LEU A 192 -17.31 10.35 5.78
N TYR A 193 -18.40 10.19 6.53
CA TYR A 193 -18.50 10.71 7.90
C TYR A 193 -17.40 10.12 8.79
N GLY A 194 -17.15 8.82 8.71
CA GLY A 194 -16.05 8.16 9.42
C GLY A 194 -14.67 8.74 9.09
N LYS A 195 -14.35 8.92 7.80
CA LYS A 195 -13.10 9.55 7.35
C LYS A 195 -12.96 11.01 7.78
N ALA A 196 -14.07 11.70 8.00
CA ALA A 196 -14.11 13.07 8.55
C ALA A 196 -14.00 13.12 10.08
N GLY A 197 -13.96 11.96 10.77
CA GLY A 197 -13.95 11.88 12.23
C GLY A 197 -15.31 12.16 12.89
N MET A 198 -16.41 12.06 12.13
CA MET A 198 -17.77 12.36 12.57
C MET A 198 -18.55 11.06 12.83
N PHE A 199 -18.15 10.32 13.87
CA PHE A 199 -18.71 9.01 14.18
C PHE A 199 -20.22 9.05 14.46
N GLU A 200 -20.69 10.05 15.22
CA GLU A 200 -22.10 10.17 15.60
C GLU A 200 -23.00 10.33 14.37
N ASN A 201 -22.56 11.11 13.37
CA ASN A 201 -23.25 11.22 12.08
C ASN A 201 -23.18 9.91 11.27
N ALA A 202 -22.05 9.20 11.31
CA ALA A 202 -21.93 7.90 10.65
C ALA A 202 -22.88 6.86 11.26
N GLN A 203 -22.99 6.83 12.60
CA GLN A 203 -23.92 5.97 13.31
C GLN A 203 -25.38 6.31 12.97
N LYS A 204 -25.72 7.61 12.97
CA LYS A 204 -27.05 8.08 12.53
C LYS A 204 -27.40 7.59 11.11
N VAL A 205 -26.44 7.63 10.18
CA VAL A 205 -26.66 7.09 8.82
C VAL A 205 -26.99 5.60 8.86
N PHE A 206 -26.24 4.80 9.63
CA PHE A 206 -26.49 3.36 9.78
C PHE A 206 -27.87 3.08 10.36
N ASP A 207 -28.26 3.84 11.39
CA ASP A 207 -29.55 3.71 12.07
C ASP A 207 -30.72 4.06 11.14
N GLU A 208 -30.58 5.08 10.28
CA GLU A 208 -31.61 5.49 9.31
C GLU A 208 -31.75 4.56 8.07
N MET A 209 -30.84 3.60 7.86
CA MET A 209 -30.87 2.75 6.65
C MET A 209 -32.22 2.03 6.42
N PRO A 210 -32.83 1.35 7.42
CA PRO A 210 -34.08 0.61 7.21
C PRO A 210 -35.28 1.52 6.97
N GLU A 211 -35.31 2.70 7.59
CA GLU A 211 -36.35 3.72 7.36
C GLU A 211 -36.37 4.19 5.90
N ARG A 212 -35.26 4.00 5.18
CA ARG A 212 -35.06 4.38 3.79
C ARG A 212 -35.01 3.17 2.85
N ASN A 213 -35.58 2.05 3.28
CA ASN A 213 -35.64 0.78 2.53
C ASN A 213 -34.25 0.23 2.13
N CYS A 214 -33.22 0.53 2.92
CA CYS A 214 -31.88 0.01 2.73
C CYS A 214 -31.57 -1.02 3.81
N GLY A 215 -31.32 -2.27 3.40
CA GLY A 215 -30.92 -3.32 4.33
C GLY A 215 -29.55 -3.06 4.94
N ARG A 216 -29.32 -3.55 6.16
CA ARG A 216 -28.01 -3.52 6.81
C ARG A 216 -27.38 -4.91 6.70
N THR A 217 -26.23 -5.01 6.05
CA THR A 217 -25.46 -6.26 5.90
C THR A 217 -24.08 -6.13 6.55
N VAL A 218 -23.25 -7.17 6.38
CA VAL A 218 -21.84 -7.14 6.78
C VAL A 218 -21.08 -5.96 6.17
N LEU A 219 -21.51 -5.46 5.00
CA LEU A 219 -20.87 -4.31 4.34
C LEU A 219 -21.06 -3.02 5.15
N SER A 220 -22.30 -2.70 5.53
CA SER A 220 -22.60 -1.51 6.36
C SER A 220 -22.13 -1.65 7.79
N PHE A 221 -22.15 -2.86 8.34
CA PHE A 221 -21.51 -3.17 9.63
C PHE A 221 -20.00 -2.89 9.60
N ASN A 222 -19.28 -3.37 8.59
CA ASN A 222 -17.85 -3.11 8.42
C ASN A 222 -17.55 -1.62 8.24
N ALA A 223 -18.43 -0.89 7.54
CA ALA A 223 -18.31 0.55 7.40
C ALA A 223 -18.48 1.29 8.74
N LEU A 224 -19.40 0.83 9.60
CA LEU A 224 -19.61 1.35 10.96
C LEU A 224 -18.42 1.07 11.88
N LEU A 225 -17.86 -0.14 11.86
CA LEU A 225 -16.61 -0.44 12.57
C LEU A 225 -15.46 0.46 12.06
N GLY A 226 -15.35 0.60 10.74
CA GLY A 226 -14.35 1.48 10.12
C GLY A 226 -14.51 2.94 10.51
N SER A 227 -15.75 3.43 10.68
CA SER A 227 -16.01 4.81 11.12
C SER A 227 -15.59 5.04 12.57
N CYS A 228 -15.72 4.04 13.46
CA CYS A 228 -15.18 4.09 14.82
C CYS A 228 -13.67 4.27 14.80
N VAL A 229 -12.96 3.43 14.03
CA VAL A 229 -11.49 3.45 13.93
C VAL A 229 -10.99 4.77 13.37
N ASN A 230 -11.64 5.30 12.33
CA ASN A 230 -11.24 6.57 11.71
C ASN A 230 -11.56 7.79 12.59
N SER A 231 -12.52 7.68 13.51
CA SER A 231 -12.90 8.75 14.44
C SER A 231 -12.25 8.60 15.83
N ASN A 232 -11.33 7.65 16.00
CA ASN A 232 -10.70 7.29 17.28
C ASN A 232 -11.70 6.93 18.40
N LYS A 233 -12.90 6.42 18.05
CA LYS A 233 -13.93 5.97 18.99
C LYS A 233 -13.74 4.49 19.30
N PHE A 234 -12.56 4.14 19.81
CA PHE A 234 -12.20 2.74 19.96
C PHE A 234 -13.03 2.00 21.01
N ASP A 235 -13.46 2.70 22.06
CA ASP A 235 -14.36 2.15 23.10
C ASP A 235 -15.69 1.64 22.53
N MET A 236 -16.13 2.21 21.39
CA MET A 236 -17.36 1.79 20.71
C MET A 236 -17.18 0.52 19.90
N VAL A 237 -15.94 0.16 19.52
CA VAL A 237 -15.67 -0.98 18.63
C VAL A 237 -16.09 -2.29 19.29
N GLU A 238 -15.73 -2.49 20.55
CA GLU A 238 -16.09 -3.70 21.30
C GLU A 238 -17.61 -3.82 21.45
N LYS A 239 -18.28 -2.72 21.81
CA LYS A 239 -19.74 -2.66 21.93
C LYS A 239 -20.44 -2.99 20.61
N ILE A 240 -20.03 -2.35 19.52
CA ILE A 240 -20.65 -2.56 18.20
C ILE A 240 -20.38 -3.97 17.69
N PHE A 241 -19.16 -4.47 17.87
CA PHE A 241 -18.78 -5.82 17.44
C PHE A 241 -19.49 -6.91 18.24
N GLY A 242 -19.78 -6.68 19.53
CA GLY A 242 -20.54 -7.60 20.36
C GLY A 242 -22.04 -7.57 20.09
N GLU A 243 -22.65 -6.38 20.01
CA GLU A 243 -24.11 -6.24 19.99
C GLU A 243 -24.73 -6.30 18.59
N VAL A 244 -24.11 -5.68 17.57
CA VAL A 244 -24.75 -5.50 16.25
C VAL A 244 -24.90 -6.82 15.49
N PRO A 245 -23.87 -7.70 15.43
CA PRO A 245 -23.99 -9.02 14.82
C PRO A 245 -25.17 -9.85 15.36
N GLU A 246 -25.33 -9.89 16.67
CA GLU A 246 -26.41 -10.64 17.32
C GLU A 246 -27.79 -10.03 17.03
N LYS A 247 -27.93 -8.71 17.20
CA LYS A 247 -29.21 -8.01 16.98
C LYS A 247 -29.70 -8.07 15.54
N LEU A 248 -28.79 -8.05 14.57
CA LEU A 248 -29.12 -8.00 13.14
C LEU A 248 -28.89 -9.33 12.41
N SER A 249 -28.48 -10.38 13.13
CA SER A 249 -28.11 -11.67 12.52
C SER A 249 -27.06 -11.52 11.40
N ILE A 250 -26.06 -10.66 11.62
CA ILE A 250 -24.95 -10.44 10.70
C ILE A 250 -23.80 -11.34 11.12
N GLU A 251 -23.24 -12.11 10.19
CA GLU A 251 -22.01 -12.87 10.43
C GLU A 251 -20.77 -12.00 10.16
N PRO A 252 -19.93 -11.70 11.16
CA PRO A 252 -18.70 -10.96 10.95
C PRO A 252 -17.74 -11.71 10.03
N ASP A 253 -17.18 -11.00 9.05
CA ASP A 253 -16.26 -11.55 8.07
C ASP A 253 -14.80 -11.18 8.38
N LEU A 254 -13.88 -11.59 7.51
CA LEU A 254 -12.45 -11.27 7.62
C LEU A 254 -12.20 -9.75 7.74
N VAL A 255 -13.00 -8.92 7.08
CA VAL A 255 -12.86 -7.47 7.15
C VAL A 255 -13.33 -6.94 8.50
N SER A 256 -14.40 -7.51 9.08
CA SER A 256 -14.85 -7.19 10.43
C SER A 256 -13.75 -7.44 11.45
N TYR A 257 -13.18 -8.65 11.47
CA TYR A 257 -12.12 -9.03 12.41
C TYR A 257 -10.85 -8.20 12.22
N ASN A 258 -10.40 -8.00 10.97
CA ASN A 258 -9.23 -7.16 10.70
C ASN A 258 -9.43 -5.71 11.14
N THR A 259 -10.67 -5.19 11.07
CA THR A 259 -11.01 -3.84 11.56
C THR A 259 -10.94 -3.76 13.09
N VAL A 260 -11.44 -4.78 13.80
CA VAL A 260 -11.35 -4.86 15.27
C VAL A 260 -9.90 -5.01 15.74
N ILE A 261 -9.11 -5.87 15.10
CA ILE A 261 -7.67 -6.00 15.38
C ILE A 261 -6.98 -4.65 15.24
N LYS A 262 -7.24 -3.95 14.12
CA LYS A 262 -6.69 -2.61 13.90
C LYS A 262 -7.13 -1.62 14.99
N ALA A 263 -8.37 -1.70 15.48
CA ALA A 263 -8.85 -0.85 16.57
C ALA A 263 -8.09 -1.12 17.87
N PHE A 264 -7.98 -2.39 18.29
CA PHE A 264 -7.23 -2.77 19.50
C PHE A 264 -5.75 -2.38 19.41
N CYS A 265 -5.14 -2.56 18.24
CA CYS A 265 -3.78 -2.09 17.95
C CYS A 265 -3.63 -0.56 18.16
N LYS A 266 -4.66 0.23 17.82
CA LYS A 266 -4.65 1.69 18.01
C LYS A 266 -4.95 2.12 19.46
N MET A 267 -5.67 1.32 20.23
CA MET A 267 -5.88 1.51 21.67
C MET A 267 -4.64 1.20 22.51
N GLY A 268 -3.71 0.42 21.97
CA GLY A 268 -2.61 -0.16 22.75
C GLY A 268 -2.98 -1.49 23.43
N SER A 269 -4.19 -2.01 23.22
CA SER A 269 -4.67 -3.29 23.73
C SER A 269 -4.14 -4.46 22.88
N PHE A 270 -2.82 -4.62 22.83
CA PHE A 270 -2.18 -5.56 21.91
C PHE A 270 -2.55 -7.03 22.20
N ASP A 271 -2.72 -7.40 23.47
CA ASP A 271 -3.09 -8.77 23.84
C ASP A 271 -4.51 -9.10 23.35
N SER A 272 -5.43 -8.14 23.44
CA SER A 272 -6.77 -8.25 22.83
C SER A 272 -6.66 -8.39 21.31
N ALA A 273 -5.82 -7.60 20.64
CA ALA A 273 -5.60 -7.70 19.19
C ALA A 273 -5.11 -9.09 18.77
N VAL A 274 -4.21 -9.69 19.54
CA VAL A 274 -3.72 -11.07 19.31
C VAL A 274 -4.83 -12.09 19.57
N SER A 275 -5.58 -11.96 20.66
CA SER A 275 -6.67 -12.92 21.00
C SER A 275 -7.79 -12.99 19.95
N VAL A 276 -8.00 -11.90 19.19
CA VAL A 276 -9.00 -11.89 18.11
C VAL A 276 -8.67 -12.91 17.02
N VAL A 277 -7.39 -13.27 16.83
CA VAL A 277 -6.98 -14.33 15.89
C VAL A 277 -7.57 -15.68 16.31
N ASP A 278 -7.55 -16.01 17.60
CA ASP A 278 -8.14 -17.26 18.09
C ASP A 278 -9.67 -17.23 17.99
N VAL A 279 -10.29 -16.07 18.23
CA VAL A 279 -11.75 -15.89 18.12
C VAL A 279 -12.21 -16.08 16.69
N MET A 280 -11.55 -15.45 15.71
CA MET A 280 -11.93 -15.58 14.30
C MET A 280 -11.79 -17.02 13.81
N GLU A 281 -10.74 -17.73 14.23
CA GLU A 281 -10.54 -19.14 13.87
C GLU A 281 -11.61 -20.05 14.47
N LYS A 282 -11.98 -19.84 15.75
CA LYS A 282 -13.09 -20.57 16.39
C LYS A 282 -14.43 -20.33 15.68
N LYS A 283 -14.59 -19.17 15.05
CA LYS A 283 -15.76 -18.81 14.24
C LYS A 283 -15.63 -19.25 12.78
N GLY A 284 -14.59 -19.99 12.43
CA GLY A 284 -14.38 -20.53 11.08
C GLY A 284 -13.78 -19.54 10.07
N VAL A 285 -13.41 -18.34 10.50
CA VAL A 285 -12.79 -17.30 9.66
C VAL A 285 -11.27 -17.44 9.74
N LYS A 286 -10.63 -17.75 8.62
CA LYS A 286 -9.17 -17.96 8.57
C LYS A 286 -8.43 -16.62 8.54
N PRO A 287 -7.42 -16.41 9.41
CA PRO A 287 -6.58 -15.22 9.36
C PRO A 287 -5.77 -15.19 8.06
N ASP A 288 -5.60 -13.99 7.51
CA ASP A 288 -4.87 -13.78 6.27
C ASP A 288 -3.62 -12.92 6.47
N VAL A 289 -2.92 -12.62 5.37
CA VAL A 289 -1.72 -11.78 5.41
C VAL A 289 -2.01 -10.38 5.96
N ILE A 290 -3.23 -9.86 5.78
CA ILE A 290 -3.63 -8.55 6.32
C ILE A 290 -3.80 -8.64 7.83
N THR A 291 -4.40 -9.72 8.35
CA THR A 291 -4.50 -10.00 9.79
C THR A 291 -3.13 -9.94 10.46
N PHE A 292 -2.19 -10.76 9.99
CA PHE A 292 -0.85 -10.83 10.58
C PHE A 292 -0.07 -9.53 10.42
N ASN A 293 -0.09 -8.90 9.24
CA ASN A 293 0.61 -7.63 9.03
C ASN A 293 0.09 -6.52 9.94
N THR A 294 -1.22 -6.47 10.20
CA THR A 294 -1.81 -5.47 11.10
C THR A 294 -1.29 -5.61 12.54
N ILE A 295 -1.13 -6.86 13.01
CA ILE A 295 -0.59 -7.15 14.34
C ILE A 295 0.92 -6.91 14.38
N LEU A 296 1.67 -7.38 13.38
CA LEU A 296 3.12 -7.21 13.29
C LEU A 296 3.54 -5.74 13.25
N ASP A 297 2.91 -4.93 12.37
CA ASP A 297 3.16 -3.47 12.29
C ASP A 297 2.97 -2.81 13.65
N CYS A 298 1.94 -3.24 14.38
CA CYS A 298 1.61 -2.72 15.69
C CYS A 298 2.63 -3.13 16.76
N LEU A 299 2.96 -4.42 16.85
CA LEU A 299 3.87 -4.94 17.88
C LEU A 299 5.30 -4.42 17.67
N TYR A 300 5.83 -4.47 16.44
CA TYR A 300 7.16 -3.92 16.14
C TYR A 300 7.20 -2.40 16.38
N GLY A 301 6.18 -1.67 15.91
CA GLY A 301 6.09 -0.21 16.10
C GLY A 301 6.05 0.21 17.58
N ASN A 302 5.52 -0.64 18.46
CA ASN A 302 5.45 -0.42 19.90
C ASN A 302 6.55 -1.17 20.70
N LYS A 303 7.61 -1.63 20.03
CA LYS A 303 8.77 -2.30 20.66
C LYS A 303 8.44 -3.59 21.43
N ARG A 304 7.31 -4.25 21.13
CA ARG A 304 6.97 -5.60 21.64
C ARG A 304 7.61 -6.68 20.76
N PHE A 305 8.94 -6.65 20.65
CA PHE A 305 9.69 -7.46 19.68
C PHE A 305 9.48 -8.98 19.85
N LEU A 306 9.51 -9.47 21.10
CA LEU A 306 9.31 -10.89 21.38
C LEU A 306 7.93 -11.39 20.97
N ASP A 307 6.89 -10.60 21.19
CA ASP A 307 5.54 -10.97 20.78
C ASP A 307 5.36 -10.88 19.27
N ALA A 308 6.02 -9.91 18.62
CA ALA A 308 6.04 -9.82 17.16
C ALA A 308 6.68 -11.06 16.52
N GLU A 309 7.78 -11.59 17.09
CA GLU A 309 8.41 -12.83 16.61
C GLU A 309 7.53 -14.07 16.83
N LYS A 310 6.76 -14.13 17.93
CA LYS A 310 5.75 -15.19 18.12
C LYS A 310 4.68 -15.13 17.03
N ILE A 311 4.15 -13.94 16.74
CA ILE A 311 3.14 -13.73 15.69
C ILE A 311 3.72 -14.06 14.31
N TRP A 312 5.00 -13.74 14.06
CA TRP A 312 5.70 -14.15 12.84
C TRP A 312 5.77 -15.68 12.72
N GLY A 313 6.12 -16.39 13.80
CA GLY A 313 6.10 -17.85 13.85
C GLY A 313 4.71 -18.42 13.54
N GLN A 314 3.67 -17.91 14.19
CA GLN A 314 2.28 -18.32 13.96
C GLN A 314 1.84 -18.10 12.52
N MET A 315 2.22 -16.98 11.89
CA MET A 315 1.93 -16.70 10.48
C MET A 315 2.50 -17.80 9.56
N VAL A 316 3.74 -18.21 9.82
CA VAL A 316 4.43 -19.27 9.05
C VAL A 316 3.82 -20.64 9.31
N GLU A 317 3.53 -20.97 10.57
CA GLU A 317 2.89 -22.24 10.98
C GLU A 317 1.52 -22.43 10.34
N LYS A 318 0.75 -21.34 10.23
CA LYS A 318 -0.56 -21.31 9.59
C LYS A 318 -0.48 -21.25 8.05
N ASN A 319 0.71 -21.39 7.47
CA ASN A 319 0.98 -21.36 6.03
C ASN A 319 0.55 -20.04 5.35
N VAL A 320 0.52 -18.93 6.09
CA VAL A 320 0.28 -17.60 5.51
C VAL A 320 1.63 -17.06 5.04
N VAL A 321 1.78 -16.90 3.73
CA VAL A 321 3.07 -16.50 3.12
C VAL A 321 3.35 -15.01 3.42
N PRO A 322 4.47 -14.68 4.09
CA PRO A 322 4.88 -13.30 4.30
C PRO A 322 5.09 -12.55 2.97
N ASN A 323 4.62 -11.31 2.91
CA ASN A 323 4.83 -10.43 1.76
C ASN A 323 5.71 -9.24 2.14
N ILE A 324 5.97 -8.35 1.19
CA ILE A 324 6.85 -7.19 1.42
C ILE A 324 6.44 -6.34 2.63
N ARG A 325 5.13 -6.23 2.93
CA ARG A 325 4.66 -5.51 4.12
C ARG A 325 5.02 -6.23 5.42
N SER A 326 4.90 -7.56 5.45
CA SER A 326 5.33 -8.37 6.61
C SER A 326 6.80 -8.12 6.93
N TYR A 327 7.65 -8.18 5.89
CA TYR A 327 9.09 -7.96 6.06
C TYR A 327 9.42 -6.51 6.41
N ASN A 328 8.73 -5.52 5.84
CA ASN A 328 8.90 -4.12 6.21
C ASN A 328 8.54 -3.86 7.70
N ALA A 329 7.52 -4.53 8.23
CA ALA A 329 7.19 -4.49 9.66
C ALA A 329 8.35 -5.00 10.51
N LYS A 330 8.92 -6.15 10.13
CA LYS A 330 10.07 -6.77 10.82
C LYS A 330 11.33 -5.91 10.73
N LEU A 331 11.62 -5.33 9.57
CA LEU A 331 12.73 -4.39 9.37
C LEU A 331 12.58 -3.13 10.22
N LEU A 332 11.36 -2.59 10.37
CA LEU A 332 11.10 -1.51 11.32
C LEU A 332 11.41 -1.95 12.75
N GLY A 333 11.07 -3.19 13.12
CA GLY A 333 11.46 -3.82 14.39
C GLY A 333 12.97 -3.75 14.61
N PHE A 334 13.76 -4.28 13.67
CA PHE A 334 15.23 -4.24 13.74
C PHE A 334 15.79 -2.82 13.84
N ALA A 335 15.23 -1.86 13.08
CA ALA A 335 15.63 -0.47 13.14
C ALA A 335 15.35 0.19 14.50
N LEU A 336 14.28 -0.22 15.19
CA LEU A 336 13.92 0.27 16.53
C LEU A 336 14.71 -0.42 17.65
N GLU A 337 15.16 -1.66 17.41
CA GLU A 337 16.00 -2.43 18.34
C GLU A 337 17.51 -2.16 18.14
N LYS A 338 17.89 -1.32 17.18
CA LYS A 338 19.30 -1.05 16.80
C LYS A 338 20.05 -2.30 16.34
N ARG A 339 19.37 -3.13 15.54
CA ARG A 339 19.88 -4.35 14.91
C ARG A 339 19.97 -4.18 13.38
N SER A 340 20.48 -3.05 12.91
CA SER A 340 20.44 -2.69 11.48
C SER A 340 21.26 -3.64 10.60
N VAL A 341 22.28 -4.29 11.14
CA VAL A 341 23.06 -5.33 10.43
C VAL A 341 22.19 -6.55 10.09
N GLU A 342 21.35 -7.01 11.02
CA GLU A 342 20.41 -8.10 10.78
C GLU A 342 19.31 -7.66 9.80
N GLY A 343 18.89 -6.39 9.88
CA GLY A 343 18.01 -5.79 8.87
C GLY A 343 18.61 -5.81 7.47
N ALA A 344 19.90 -5.49 7.32
CA ALA A 344 20.61 -5.58 6.04
C ALA A 344 20.64 -7.02 5.50
N GLN A 345 20.91 -8.00 6.36
CA GLN A 345 20.87 -9.43 5.99
C GLN A 345 19.48 -9.86 5.52
N LEU A 346 18.42 -9.42 6.23
CA LEU A 346 17.05 -9.71 5.85
C LEU A 346 16.70 -9.13 4.46
N VAL A 347 17.22 -7.96 4.09
CA VAL A 347 17.04 -7.41 2.74
C VAL A 347 17.68 -8.27 1.67
N GLU A 348 18.86 -8.85 1.92
CA GLU A 348 19.48 -9.79 0.98
C GLU A 348 18.70 -11.10 0.88
N GLU A 349 18.15 -11.60 1.99
CA GLU A 349 17.23 -12.74 1.97
C GLU A 349 16.00 -12.48 1.13
N LEU A 350 15.38 -11.29 1.27
CA LEU A 350 14.24 -10.86 0.46
C LEU A 350 14.55 -10.92 -1.04
N ARG A 351 15.70 -10.36 -1.45
CA ARG A 351 16.18 -10.39 -2.82
C ARG A 351 16.35 -11.83 -3.31
N ASN A 352 16.93 -12.70 -2.49
CA ASN A 352 17.19 -14.11 -2.82
C ASN A 352 15.91 -14.94 -3.00
N ILE A 353 14.85 -14.63 -2.24
CA ILE A 353 13.53 -15.27 -2.41
C ILE A 353 12.68 -14.58 -3.49
N GLY A 354 13.22 -13.60 -4.22
CA GLY A 354 12.53 -12.92 -5.31
C GLY A 354 11.44 -11.93 -4.86
N VAL A 355 11.42 -11.56 -3.57
CA VAL A 355 10.57 -10.49 -3.06
C VAL A 355 11.32 -9.17 -3.27
N LYS A 356 10.78 -8.30 -4.12
CA LYS A 356 11.43 -7.05 -4.47
C LYS A 356 11.35 -6.03 -3.32
N PRO A 357 12.48 -5.53 -2.80
CA PRO A 357 12.50 -4.41 -1.86
C PRO A 357 11.78 -3.18 -2.43
N ASP A 358 11.08 -2.44 -1.57
CA ASP A 358 10.44 -1.17 -1.91
C ASP A 358 11.06 0.00 -1.13
N VAL A 359 10.54 1.22 -1.36
CA VAL A 359 11.04 2.41 -0.65
C VAL A 359 10.93 2.27 0.87
N PHE A 360 9.93 1.56 1.39
CA PHE A 360 9.76 1.36 2.83
C PHE A 360 10.82 0.41 3.41
N THR A 361 11.23 -0.61 2.64
CA THR A 361 12.35 -1.49 2.99
C THR A 361 13.63 -0.71 3.24
N PHE A 362 14.01 0.15 2.29
CA PHE A 362 15.23 0.96 2.40
C PHE A 362 15.10 2.04 3.47
N ASN A 363 13.94 2.68 3.57
CA ASN A 363 13.62 3.65 4.62
C ASN A 363 13.78 3.05 6.02
N ALA A 364 13.37 1.81 6.25
CA ALA A 364 13.57 1.13 7.54
C ALA A 364 15.06 1.02 7.89
N LEU A 365 15.92 0.64 6.94
CA LEU A 365 17.36 0.54 7.18
C LEU A 365 18.02 1.91 7.36
N ILE A 366 17.64 2.90 6.55
CA ILE A 366 18.10 4.29 6.73
C ILE A 366 17.81 4.74 8.16
N LYS A 367 16.57 4.55 8.66
CA LYS A 367 16.23 4.88 10.05
C LYS A 367 17.04 4.09 11.07
N GLY A 368 17.26 2.80 10.84
CA GLY A 368 18.07 1.96 11.72
C GLY A 368 19.48 2.51 11.90
N PHE A 369 20.18 2.77 10.78
CA PHE A 369 21.53 3.33 10.82
C PHE A 369 21.58 4.77 11.33
N VAL A 370 20.54 5.57 11.08
CA VAL A 370 20.38 6.90 11.69
C VAL A 370 20.25 6.80 13.21
N ASN A 371 19.42 5.88 13.74
CA ASN A 371 19.26 5.64 15.18
C ASN A 371 20.55 5.13 15.86
N GLU A 372 21.40 4.47 15.08
CA GLU A 372 22.73 3.98 15.50
C GLU A 372 23.84 5.03 15.30
N GLY A 373 23.54 6.17 14.66
CA GLY A 373 24.51 7.24 14.40
C GLY A 373 25.48 6.94 13.26
N ASN A 374 25.22 5.92 12.44
CA ASN A 374 26.09 5.48 11.35
C ASN A 374 25.74 6.19 10.03
N LEU A 375 26.44 7.30 9.76
CA LEU A 375 26.27 8.10 8.55
C LEU A 375 26.67 7.38 7.26
N GLY A 376 27.75 6.59 7.29
CA GLY A 376 28.24 5.86 6.12
C GLY A 376 27.20 4.87 5.58
N GLU A 377 26.62 4.05 6.46
CA GLU A 377 25.60 3.09 6.05
C GLU A 377 24.27 3.77 5.68
N ALA A 378 23.88 4.85 6.36
CA ALA A 378 22.69 5.62 5.97
C ALA A 378 22.80 6.18 4.53
N LYS A 379 23.97 6.73 4.17
CA LYS A 379 24.28 7.17 2.81
C LYS A 379 24.28 6.00 1.81
N ARG A 380 24.87 4.87 2.17
CA ARG A 380 24.90 3.67 1.33
C ARG A 380 23.49 3.18 0.99
N TRP A 381 22.61 3.09 1.98
CA TRP A 381 21.23 2.67 1.77
C TRP A 381 20.38 3.70 1.01
N TYR A 382 20.66 4.99 1.14
CA TYR A 382 20.09 6.00 0.23
C TYR A 382 20.46 5.73 -1.22
N GLY A 383 21.76 5.48 -1.50
CA GLY A 383 22.22 5.12 -2.84
C GLY A 383 21.61 3.82 -3.39
N GLU A 384 21.27 2.86 -2.53
CA GLU A 384 20.54 1.64 -2.95
C GLU A 384 19.10 1.95 -3.41
N ILE A 385 18.45 2.99 -2.88
CA ILE A 385 17.14 3.42 -3.40
C ILE A 385 17.27 3.83 -4.87
N GLU A 386 18.32 4.57 -5.22
CA GLU A 386 18.54 5.07 -6.58
C GLU A 386 18.89 3.98 -7.58
N LYS A 387 19.63 2.96 -7.15
CA LYS A 387 19.92 1.76 -7.96
C LYS A 387 18.70 0.88 -8.14
N SER A 388 17.74 0.95 -7.22
CA SER A 388 16.48 0.22 -7.31
C SER A 388 15.49 0.95 -8.22
N SER A 389 14.40 0.28 -8.62
CA SER A 389 13.32 0.95 -9.35
C SER A 389 12.39 1.80 -8.46
N CYS A 390 12.88 2.25 -7.30
CA CYS A 390 12.13 3.03 -6.33
C CYS A 390 12.59 4.49 -6.36
N ALA A 391 11.78 5.39 -5.83
CA ALA A 391 12.14 6.79 -5.68
C ALA A 391 12.07 7.18 -4.20
N PRO A 392 13.06 7.93 -3.67
CA PRO A 392 12.98 8.48 -2.33
C PRO A 392 11.67 9.22 -2.12
N ASP A 393 11.05 9.04 -0.97
CA ASP A 393 9.80 9.68 -0.60
C ASP A 393 10.04 10.84 0.39
N LYS A 394 8.95 11.49 0.80
CA LYS A 394 9.02 12.60 1.74
C LYS A 394 9.73 12.19 3.04
N TRP A 395 9.46 10.98 3.51
CA TRP A 395 10.01 10.47 4.77
C TRP A 395 11.50 10.16 4.67
N THR A 396 11.97 9.65 3.52
CA THR A 396 13.40 9.45 3.24
C THR A 396 14.18 10.74 3.46
N PHE A 397 13.69 11.84 2.86
CA PHE A 397 14.33 13.15 2.96
C PHE A 397 14.21 13.77 4.34
N GLU A 398 13.05 13.68 5.00
CA GLU A 398 12.88 14.18 6.37
C GLU A 398 13.84 13.48 7.35
N THR A 399 14.04 12.17 7.20
CA THR A 399 14.94 11.39 8.07
C THR A 399 16.41 11.72 7.80
N LEU A 400 16.83 11.73 6.52
CA LEU A 400 18.23 11.93 6.16
C LEU A 400 18.68 13.37 6.34
N VAL A 401 17.92 14.36 5.86
CA VAL A 401 18.36 15.77 5.93
C VAL A 401 18.59 16.20 7.38
N SER A 402 17.67 15.87 8.28
CA SER A 402 17.84 16.17 9.71
C SER A 402 19.09 15.52 10.29
N PHE A 403 19.30 14.22 10.04
CA PHE A 403 20.45 13.49 10.56
C PHE A 403 21.79 13.97 9.97
N VAL A 404 21.82 14.30 8.69
CA VAL A 404 23.02 14.77 8.00
C VAL A 404 23.42 16.17 8.49
N CYS A 405 22.44 17.04 8.74
CA CYS A 405 22.67 18.32 9.42
C CYS A 405 23.22 18.13 10.84
N GLU A 406 22.71 17.15 11.60
CA GLU A 406 23.24 16.83 12.94
C GLU A 406 24.69 16.31 12.91
N LYS A 407 25.11 15.72 11.79
CA LYS A 407 26.48 15.22 11.57
C LYS A 407 27.41 16.22 10.88
N ASP A 408 26.94 17.45 10.65
CA ASP A 408 27.66 18.55 9.97
C ASP A 408 28.18 18.17 8.55
N ASP A 409 27.55 17.23 7.86
CA ASP A 409 27.92 16.81 6.50
C ASP A 409 27.14 17.64 5.46
N VAL A 410 27.56 18.89 5.33
CA VAL A 410 26.84 19.94 4.58
C VAL A 410 26.78 19.65 3.08
N GLU A 411 27.78 18.98 2.52
CA GLU A 411 27.84 18.63 1.10
C GLU A 411 26.72 17.64 0.75
N PHE A 412 26.54 16.58 1.54
CA PHE A 412 25.47 15.62 1.28
C PHE A 412 24.09 16.21 1.58
N ALA A 413 23.98 17.08 2.60
CA ALA A 413 22.72 17.78 2.88
C ALA A 413 22.28 18.66 1.69
N PHE A 414 23.23 19.32 1.02
CA PHE A 414 22.98 20.11 -0.18
C PHE A 414 22.53 19.25 -1.37
N GLU A 415 23.18 18.11 -1.61
CA GLU A 415 22.77 17.17 -2.67
C GLU A 415 21.36 16.61 -2.43
N LEU A 416 21.03 16.25 -1.19
CA LEU A 416 19.66 15.83 -0.82
C LEU A 416 18.63 16.93 -1.13
N CYS A 417 18.96 18.20 -0.91
CA CYS A 417 18.06 19.31 -1.24
C CYS A 417 17.85 19.45 -2.75
N LYS A 418 18.89 19.28 -3.55
CA LYS A 418 18.77 19.27 -5.02
C LYS A 418 17.85 18.14 -5.47
N ASP A 419 18.01 16.95 -4.91
CA ASP A 419 17.16 15.79 -5.20
C ASP A 419 15.68 16.04 -4.86
N ILE A 420 15.41 16.68 -3.72
CA ILE A 420 14.05 17.07 -3.32
C ILE A 420 13.40 17.95 -4.40
N PHE A 421 14.13 18.94 -4.90
CA PHE A 421 13.62 19.87 -5.91
C PHE A 421 13.44 19.22 -7.27
N GLN A 422 14.42 18.45 -7.73
CA GLN A 422 14.36 17.73 -9.00
C GLN A 422 13.18 16.75 -9.04
N ARG A 423 12.98 16.01 -7.94
CA ARG A 423 11.90 15.02 -7.79
C ARG A 423 10.56 15.63 -7.37
N ARG A 424 10.48 16.96 -7.22
CA ARG A 424 9.28 17.74 -6.83
C ARG A 424 8.63 17.20 -5.54
N ARG A 425 9.45 16.86 -4.55
CA ARG A 425 8.96 16.35 -3.26
C ARG A 425 8.49 17.48 -2.35
N LEU A 426 7.34 17.29 -1.73
CA LEU A 426 6.74 18.28 -0.83
C LEU A 426 7.26 18.10 0.60
N VAL A 427 8.36 18.78 0.91
CA VAL A 427 8.92 18.88 2.28
C VAL A 427 8.58 20.23 2.93
N SER A 428 8.91 20.41 4.21
CA SER A 428 8.73 21.69 4.90
C SER A 428 9.92 22.63 4.64
N ALA A 429 9.70 23.95 4.67
CA ALA A 429 10.80 24.92 4.61
C ALA A 429 11.72 24.81 5.83
N ALA A 430 11.15 24.44 6.99
CA ALA A 430 11.89 24.20 8.23
C ALA A 430 12.89 23.04 8.13
N LEU A 431 12.67 22.07 7.23
CA LEU A 431 13.64 21.00 6.95
C LEU A 431 14.86 21.52 6.18
N LEU A 432 14.65 22.47 5.26
CA LEU A 432 15.67 22.93 4.32
C LEU A 432 16.50 24.11 4.86
N GLN A 433 15.91 24.95 5.71
CA GLN A 433 16.60 26.13 6.26
C GLN A 433 17.90 25.78 7.03
N PRO A 434 17.96 24.73 7.88
CA PRO A 434 19.19 24.32 8.54
C PRO A 434 20.33 23.96 7.57
N VAL A 435 20.01 23.50 6.36
CA VAL A 435 21.02 23.21 5.33
C VAL A 435 21.65 24.49 4.82
N VAL A 436 20.83 25.54 4.57
CA VAL A 436 21.35 26.87 4.19
C VAL A 436 22.24 27.42 5.29
N ASP A 437 21.78 27.35 6.53
CA ASP A 437 22.51 27.85 7.70
C ASP A 437 23.85 27.12 7.88
N GLY A 438 23.84 25.79 7.69
CA GLY A 438 25.03 24.94 7.72
C GLY A 438 26.04 25.26 6.62
N LEU A 439 25.59 25.45 5.38
CA LEU A 439 26.44 25.86 4.26
C LEU A 439 27.10 27.22 4.51
N VAL A 440 26.35 28.19 5.05
CA VAL A 440 26.91 29.50 5.42
C VAL A 440 27.97 29.37 6.52
N LYS A 441 27.69 28.57 7.56
CA LYS A 441 28.64 28.30 8.65
C LYS A 441 29.92 27.61 8.13
N ALA A 442 29.80 26.76 7.10
CA ALA A 442 30.92 26.10 6.43
C ALA A 442 31.63 26.97 5.38
N SER A 443 31.26 28.26 5.24
CA SER A 443 31.78 29.18 4.22
C SER A 443 31.47 28.77 2.76
N MET A 444 30.51 27.88 2.54
CA MET A 444 30.00 27.45 1.22
C MET A 444 28.88 28.39 0.75
N ILE A 445 29.23 29.66 0.57
CA ILE A 445 28.25 30.75 0.36
C ILE A 445 27.56 30.64 -1.01
N GLU A 446 28.24 30.15 -2.04
CA GLU A 446 27.68 30.04 -3.38
C GLU A 446 26.64 28.91 -3.46
N GLU A 447 26.90 27.78 -2.81
CA GLU A 447 25.97 26.67 -2.64
C GLU A 447 24.74 27.11 -1.83
N ALA A 448 24.94 27.88 -0.76
CA ALA A 448 23.85 28.45 0.03
C ALA A 448 22.95 29.37 -0.81
N LYS A 449 23.54 30.25 -1.63
CA LYS A 449 22.80 31.12 -2.58
C LYS A 449 22.06 30.31 -3.63
N GLU A 450 22.69 29.28 -4.19
CA GLU A 450 22.08 28.37 -5.15
C GLU A 450 20.85 27.71 -4.55
N LEU A 451 20.97 27.17 -3.33
CA LEU A 451 19.89 26.49 -2.63
C LEU A 451 18.69 27.41 -2.39
N VAL A 452 18.93 28.63 -1.92
CA VAL A 452 17.90 29.66 -1.70
C VAL A 452 17.21 30.02 -3.02
N LYS A 453 17.98 30.20 -4.10
CA LYS A 453 17.43 30.47 -5.44
C LYS A 453 16.54 29.33 -5.92
N LEU A 454 17.01 28.09 -5.82
CA LEU A 454 16.24 26.90 -6.23
C LEU A 454 14.95 26.74 -5.41
N GLY A 455 15.02 26.91 -4.08
CA GLY A 455 13.85 26.80 -3.21
C GLY A 455 12.80 27.91 -3.42
N ASN A 456 13.24 29.13 -3.71
CA ASN A 456 12.33 30.27 -3.89
C ASN A 456 11.78 30.38 -5.32
N ALA A 457 12.53 29.90 -6.32
CA ALA A 457 12.08 29.81 -7.71
C ALA A 457 11.27 28.53 -8.00
N ASN A 458 11.06 27.66 -7.02
CA ASN A 458 10.35 26.40 -7.23
C ASN A 458 8.86 26.63 -7.52
N ASN A 459 8.46 26.31 -8.75
CA ASN A 459 7.09 26.47 -9.25
C ASN A 459 6.07 25.55 -8.57
N TYR A 460 6.53 24.49 -7.89
CA TYR A 460 5.66 23.55 -7.19
C TYR A 460 5.29 24.02 -5.78
N ARG A 461 6.27 24.54 -5.02
CA ARG A 461 6.08 25.20 -3.72
C ARG A 461 7.21 26.20 -3.51
N ARG A 462 6.87 27.44 -3.20
CA ARG A 462 7.86 28.43 -2.75
C ARG A 462 8.20 28.17 -1.29
N PHE A 463 9.48 27.94 -1.00
CA PHE A 463 9.94 27.60 0.35
C PHE A 463 10.28 28.84 1.20
N ASN A 464 10.48 30.01 0.58
CA ASN A 464 10.87 31.27 1.24
C ASN A 464 12.11 31.10 2.13
N LEU A 465 13.11 30.37 1.63
CA LEU A 465 14.40 30.18 2.29
C LEU A 465 15.15 31.51 2.35
N LYS A 466 15.91 31.71 3.42
CA LYS A 466 16.68 32.95 3.67
C LYS A 466 18.16 32.66 3.83
N LEU A 467 19.02 33.54 3.34
CA LEU A 467 20.43 33.56 3.71
C LEU A 467 20.54 34.19 5.11
N THR A 468 21.28 33.56 6.01
CA THR A 468 21.44 34.02 7.40
C THR A 468 22.25 35.31 7.55
N SER A 469 22.76 35.87 6.45
CA SER A 469 23.48 37.14 6.41
C SER A 469 22.59 38.40 6.41
N ASP A 470 21.25 38.27 6.40
CA ASP A 470 20.30 39.40 6.44
C ASP A 470 19.79 39.73 7.86
N LYS A 471 20.67 39.73 8.87
CA LYS A 471 20.35 40.26 10.22
C LYS A 471 21.13 41.53 10.54
#